data_AF-A0A844QJG0-F1
#
_entry.id   AF-A0A844QJG0-F1
#
_cell.length_a   1.000
_cell.length_b   1.000
_cell.length_c   1.000
_cell.angle_alpha   90.00
_cell.angle_beta   90.00
_cell.angle_gamma   90.00
#
_symmetry.space_group_name_H-M   'P 1'
#
loop_
_entity.id
_entity.type
_entity.pdbx_description
1 polymer ?
#
loop_
_entity_poly.entity_id
_entity_poly.type
_entity_poly.pdbx_seq_one_letter_code
_entity_poly.pdbx_strand_id
1 'polypeptide(L)'
;MRATGLLIGLAAVIVMIRVGTLAQGYRFLEKFPPDFSTVGWLRFTGSTAAAFLIYLALKPARDQTRPFLADLAGTRLGKPFAWASLFTMIATIIGVVLVPEALYPLVTDGAVVQIVSELFLAGTIGLAVFSAIRSRTVGAARIGIIPAPLAFVAMALVAFLILGEEMSWGQHLIGWQTPETFAGNIQNETNFHNFYTYRFETAYYLSALLLFFVLPYAWPKQPGLWLKPFAFFVPPAGFVLLAAPISGLFYEYWNVVPMQVAFALGVILLVDCALDKRRGTRGERAFVGLWAMLMVASQAIFLIFGGRMSEGHELSEVREFLISLLMLAYLIWISARLFTMPRRVKGG
;
A
#
# COMPACT_ATOMS: atom_id res chain seq x y z
N MET A 1 -23.06 -15.18 6.11
CA MET A 1 -23.16 -13.79 5.61
C MET A 1 -21.80 -13.18 5.26
N ARG A 2 -20.82 -13.03 6.19
CA ARG A 2 -19.52 -12.38 5.87
C ARG A 2 -18.69 -13.11 4.81
N ALA A 3 -18.49 -14.43 4.96
CA ALA A 3 -17.75 -15.23 3.97
C ALA A 3 -18.44 -15.24 2.60
N THR A 4 -19.77 -15.34 2.59
CA THR A 4 -20.59 -15.30 1.36
C THR A 4 -20.42 -13.98 0.62
N GLY A 5 -20.49 -12.83 1.31
CA GLY A 5 -20.30 -11.51 0.70
C GLY A 5 -18.90 -11.32 0.10
N LEU A 6 -17.86 -11.81 0.77
CA LEU A 6 -16.49 -11.81 0.24
C LEU A 6 -16.38 -12.63 -1.04
N LEU A 7 -16.91 -13.86 -1.05
CA LEU A 7 -16.87 -14.74 -2.22
C LEU A 7 -17.64 -14.14 -3.40
N ILE A 8 -18.82 -13.56 -3.16
CA ILE A 8 -19.59 -12.88 -4.22
C ILE A 8 -18.83 -11.67 -4.74
N GLY A 9 -18.22 -10.86 -3.86
CA GLY A 9 -17.39 -9.73 -4.27
C GLY A 9 -16.21 -10.16 -5.15
N LEU A 10 -15.47 -11.20 -4.74
CA LEU A 10 -14.36 -11.76 -5.53
C LEU A 10 -14.83 -12.35 -6.86
N ALA A 11 -15.97 -13.03 -6.89
CA ALA A 11 -16.56 -13.52 -8.13
C ALA A 11 -16.93 -12.36 -9.08
N ALA A 12 -17.48 -11.26 -8.56
CA ALA A 12 -17.79 -10.07 -9.34
C ALA A 12 -16.51 -9.45 -9.94
N VAL A 13 -15.39 -9.42 -9.21
CA VAL A 13 -14.08 -9.01 -9.74
C VAL A 13 -13.65 -9.86 -10.94
N ILE A 14 -13.75 -11.19 -10.83
CA ILE A 14 -13.42 -12.12 -11.93
C ILE A 14 -14.31 -11.84 -13.14
N VAL A 15 -15.61 -11.62 -12.93
CA VAL A 15 -16.54 -11.30 -14.02
C VAL A 15 -16.16 -9.98 -14.71
N MET A 16 -15.81 -8.93 -13.97
CA MET A 16 -15.37 -7.65 -14.56
C MET A 16 -14.04 -7.75 -15.33
N ILE A 17 -13.13 -8.62 -14.90
CA ILE A 17 -11.92 -8.95 -15.66
C ILE A 17 -12.31 -9.59 -16.99
N ARG A 18 -13.17 -10.63 -16.95
CA ARG A 18 -13.60 -11.36 -18.16
C ARG A 18 -14.37 -10.49 -19.14
N VAL A 19 -15.24 -9.60 -18.65
CA VAL A 19 -15.94 -8.63 -19.50
C VAL A 19 -14.96 -7.74 -20.27
N GLY A 20 -13.94 -7.19 -19.59
CA GLY A 20 -12.91 -6.38 -20.25
C GLY A 20 -12.10 -7.16 -21.30
N THR A 21 -11.70 -8.39 -20.97
CA THR A 21 -10.95 -9.25 -21.90
C THR A 21 -11.77 -9.60 -23.14
N LEU A 22 -13.05 -9.96 -22.98
CA LEU A 22 -13.89 -10.39 -24.11
C LEU A 22 -14.36 -9.21 -24.96
N ALA A 23 -14.65 -8.06 -24.37
CA ALA A 23 -15.23 -6.92 -25.08
C ALA A 23 -14.19 -5.95 -25.67
N GLN A 24 -13.03 -5.79 -25.00
CA GLN A 24 -12.01 -4.79 -25.36
C GLN A 24 -10.61 -5.41 -25.56
N GLY A 25 -10.47 -6.73 -25.42
CA GLY A 25 -9.18 -7.41 -25.56
C GLY A 25 -8.19 -7.12 -24.42
N TYR A 26 -8.65 -6.57 -23.29
CA TYR A 26 -7.77 -6.24 -22.17
C TYR A 26 -7.08 -7.49 -21.61
N ARG A 27 -5.75 -7.43 -21.56
CA ARG A 27 -4.90 -8.46 -20.96
C ARG A 27 -4.87 -8.31 -19.45
N PHE A 28 -4.79 -9.44 -18.76
CA PHE A 28 -4.85 -9.49 -17.30
C PHE A 28 -3.60 -8.82 -16.68
N LEU A 29 -3.85 -7.84 -15.80
CA LEU A 29 -2.84 -7.05 -15.08
C LEU A 29 -1.89 -6.23 -15.99
N GLU A 30 -2.37 -5.82 -17.16
CA GLU A 30 -1.62 -4.90 -18.01
C GLU A 30 -2.22 -3.49 -18.02
N LYS A 31 -1.35 -2.49 -18.20
CA LYS A 31 -1.74 -1.08 -18.30
C LYS A 31 -2.46 -0.83 -19.64
N PHE A 32 -3.57 -0.10 -19.57
CA PHE A 32 -4.30 0.40 -20.74
C PHE A 32 -4.75 1.84 -20.44
N PRO A 33 -4.77 2.75 -21.43
CA PRO A 33 -5.28 4.12 -21.24
C PRO A 33 -6.69 4.10 -20.67
N PRO A 34 -7.08 5.05 -19.80
CA PRO A 34 -8.42 5.09 -19.22
C PRO A 34 -9.55 4.93 -20.26
N ASP A 35 -10.48 4.01 -19.98
CA ASP A 35 -11.61 3.70 -20.87
C ASP A 35 -12.91 4.31 -20.32
N PHE A 36 -13.47 5.24 -21.07
CA PHE A 36 -14.74 5.90 -20.78
C PHE A 36 -15.88 5.40 -21.68
N SER A 37 -15.68 4.31 -22.41
CA SER A 37 -16.74 3.63 -23.15
C SER A 37 -17.78 3.03 -22.19
N THR A 38 -18.90 2.55 -22.74
CA THR A 38 -19.90 1.81 -21.97
C THR A 38 -19.29 0.60 -21.24
N VAL A 39 -18.31 -0.07 -21.84
CA VAL A 39 -17.61 -1.21 -21.20
C VAL A 39 -16.75 -0.73 -20.05
N GLY A 40 -16.01 0.36 -20.23
CA GLY A 40 -15.20 0.99 -19.18
C GLY A 40 -16.04 1.38 -17.95
N TRP A 41 -17.17 2.06 -18.18
CA TRP A 41 -18.11 2.41 -17.11
C TRP A 41 -18.73 1.19 -16.43
N LEU A 42 -19.16 0.19 -17.20
CA LEU A 42 -19.69 -1.07 -16.65
C LEU A 42 -18.68 -1.74 -15.72
N ARG A 43 -17.41 -1.82 -16.14
CA ARG A 43 -16.32 -2.39 -15.34
C ARG A 43 -16.09 -1.61 -14.07
N PHE A 44 -16.02 -0.28 -14.15
CA PHE A 44 -15.83 0.56 -12.97
C PHE A 44 -17.00 0.44 -11.97
N THR A 45 -18.25 0.47 -12.45
CA THR A 45 -19.44 0.27 -11.61
C THR A 45 -19.44 -1.13 -10.97
N GLY A 46 -19.14 -2.18 -11.74
CA GLY A 46 -19.04 -3.54 -11.22
C GLY A 46 -17.91 -3.71 -10.20
N SER A 47 -16.74 -3.10 -10.44
CA SER A 47 -15.62 -3.05 -9.48
C SER A 47 -16.03 -2.34 -8.18
N THR A 48 -16.79 -1.25 -8.28
CA THR A 48 -17.30 -0.52 -7.11
C THR A 48 -18.32 -1.34 -6.32
N ALA A 49 -19.21 -2.05 -7.00
CA ALA A 49 -20.16 -2.98 -6.37
C ALA A 49 -19.41 -4.14 -5.67
N ALA A 50 -18.40 -4.72 -6.34
CA ALA A 50 -17.55 -5.75 -5.75
C ALA A 50 -16.82 -5.24 -4.50
N ALA A 51 -16.25 -4.03 -4.56
CA ALA A 51 -15.60 -3.38 -3.43
C ALA A 51 -16.57 -3.19 -2.25
N PHE A 52 -17.83 -2.80 -2.50
CA PHE A 52 -18.85 -2.66 -1.46
C PHE A 52 -19.17 -4.00 -0.79
N LEU A 53 -19.30 -5.09 -1.56
CA LEU A 53 -19.54 -6.44 -1.02
C LEU A 53 -18.35 -6.92 -0.17
N ILE A 54 -17.13 -6.66 -0.62
CA ILE A 54 -15.90 -6.94 0.14
C ILE A 54 -15.89 -6.12 1.44
N TYR A 55 -16.24 -4.83 1.38
CA TYR A 55 -16.37 -3.97 2.57
C TYR A 55 -17.35 -4.56 3.59
N LEU A 56 -18.53 -5.01 3.18
CA LEU A 56 -19.52 -5.60 4.09
C LEU A 56 -18.98 -6.85 4.80
N ALA A 57 -18.12 -7.62 4.12
CA ALA A 57 -17.47 -8.77 4.72
C ALA A 57 -16.35 -8.40 5.70
N LEU A 58 -15.60 -7.32 5.41
CA LEU A 58 -14.47 -6.84 6.20
C LEU A 58 -14.90 -6.02 7.43
N LYS A 59 -16.07 -5.39 7.39
CA LYS A 59 -16.54 -4.47 8.44
C LYS A 59 -16.58 -5.17 9.81
N PRO A 60 -15.81 -4.68 10.81
CA PRO A 60 -15.83 -5.25 12.16
C PRO A 60 -17.23 -5.19 12.79
N ALA A 61 -17.51 -6.12 13.71
CA ALA A 61 -18.70 -6.04 14.55
C ALA A 61 -18.66 -4.76 15.41
N ARG A 62 -19.83 -4.27 15.83
CA ARG A 62 -19.91 -2.91 16.39
C ARG A 62 -19.06 -2.71 17.65
N ASP A 63 -19.05 -3.71 18.51
CA ASP A 63 -18.27 -3.81 19.74
C ASP A 63 -16.76 -4.06 19.49
N GLN A 64 -16.42 -4.53 18.29
CA GLN A 64 -15.05 -4.87 17.87
C GLN A 64 -14.36 -3.76 17.07
N THR A 65 -15.02 -2.64 16.80
CA THR A 65 -14.44 -1.51 16.06
C THR A 65 -13.27 -0.88 16.84
N ARG A 66 -12.13 -0.69 16.18
CA ARG A 66 -10.97 0.04 16.73
C ARG A 66 -11.02 1.54 16.40
N PRO A 67 -10.65 2.41 17.35
CA PRO A 67 -10.40 3.81 17.06
C PRO A 67 -9.13 3.99 16.20
N PHE A 68 -9.18 4.93 15.25
CA PHE A 68 -8.12 5.24 14.29
C PHE A 68 -6.92 5.92 14.93
N LEU A 69 -7.18 6.91 15.79
CA LEU A 69 -6.17 7.82 16.31
C LEU A 69 -6.07 7.79 17.84
N ALA A 70 -6.56 6.73 18.50
CA ALA A 70 -6.50 6.63 19.96
C ALA A 70 -5.21 6.02 20.52
N ASP A 71 -4.35 5.41 19.69
CA ASP A 71 -3.08 4.86 20.17
C ASP A 71 -2.03 5.97 20.32
N LEU A 72 -1.54 6.19 21.54
CA LEU A 72 -0.59 7.25 21.90
C LEU A 72 0.74 7.13 21.12
N ALA A 73 1.19 5.90 20.84
CA ALA A 73 2.38 5.66 20.02
C ALA A 73 2.11 5.89 18.53
N GLY A 74 0.89 5.53 18.08
CA GLY A 74 0.40 5.79 16.72
C GLY A 74 0.16 7.28 16.45
N THR A 75 -0.11 8.10 17.45
CA THR A 75 -0.36 9.53 17.28
C THR A 75 0.91 10.38 17.25
N ARG A 76 1.98 10.02 17.97
CA ARG A 76 3.25 10.77 17.94
C ARG A 76 4.01 10.58 16.62
N LEU A 77 4.02 9.36 16.08
CA LEU A 77 4.69 9.03 14.82
C LEU A 77 3.72 9.07 13.64
N GLY A 78 2.51 8.55 13.79
CA GLY A 78 1.56 8.44 12.68
C GLY A 78 0.95 9.76 12.23
N LYS A 79 0.83 10.79 13.09
CA LYS A 79 0.36 12.11 12.66
C LYS A 79 1.36 12.79 11.70
N PRO A 80 2.65 12.94 12.03
CA PRO A 80 3.64 13.45 11.07
C PRO A 80 3.65 12.69 9.74
N PHE A 81 3.63 11.35 9.77
CA PHE A 81 3.59 10.58 8.52
C PHE A 81 2.30 10.79 7.73
N ALA A 82 1.13 10.83 8.38
CA ALA A 82 -0.14 11.12 7.71
C ALA A 82 -0.14 12.53 7.09
N TRP A 83 0.48 13.51 7.75
CA TRP A 83 0.68 14.84 7.17
C TRP A 83 1.64 14.81 5.99
N ALA A 84 2.79 14.14 6.10
CA ALA A 84 3.73 13.99 4.99
C ALA A 84 3.06 13.36 3.77
N SER A 85 2.29 12.28 3.98
CA SER A 85 1.47 11.61 2.97
C SER A 85 0.45 12.55 2.32
N LEU A 86 -0.21 13.39 3.13
CA LEU A 86 -1.14 14.41 2.63
C LEU A 86 -0.44 15.45 1.76
N PHE A 87 0.71 15.96 2.22
CA PHE A 87 1.49 16.94 1.48
C PHE A 87 2.02 16.36 0.18
N THR A 88 2.53 15.13 0.18
CA THR A 88 2.92 14.42 -1.05
C THR A 88 1.73 14.33 -2.01
N MET A 89 0.57 13.89 -1.55
CA MET A 89 -0.62 13.78 -2.39
C MET A 89 -1.05 15.12 -3.00
N ILE A 90 -1.08 16.19 -2.21
CA ILE A 90 -1.43 17.53 -2.67
C ILE A 90 -0.36 18.04 -3.65
N ALA A 91 0.92 17.87 -3.35
CA ALA A 91 2.02 18.26 -4.22
C ALA A 91 1.95 17.53 -5.57
N THR A 92 1.62 16.24 -5.58
CA THR A 92 1.42 15.47 -6.82
C THR A 92 0.23 16.00 -7.62
N ILE A 93 -0.91 16.26 -6.97
CA ILE A 93 -2.08 16.88 -7.63
C ILE A 93 -1.70 18.22 -8.27
N ILE A 94 -1.02 19.09 -7.52
CA ILE A 94 -0.56 20.39 -8.00
C ILE A 94 0.40 20.21 -9.18
N GLY A 95 1.35 19.28 -9.07
CA GLY A 95 2.32 18.98 -10.13
C GLY A 95 1.64 18.56 -11.43
N VAL A 96 0.68 17.61 -11.37
CA VAL A 96 -0.04 17.13 -12.55
C VAL A 96 -0.86 18.23 -13.21
N VAL A 97 -1.44 19.14 -12.42
CA VAL A 97 -2.33 20.20 -12.95
C VAL A 97 -1.54 21.40 -13.47
N LEU A 98 -0.52 21.86 -12.75
CA LEU A 98 0.15 23.14 -13.01
C LEU A 98 1.46 22.98 -13.78
N VAL A 99 2.22 21.91 -13.53
CA VAL A 99 3.59 21.75 -14.05
C VAL A 99 3.89 20.28 -14.42
N PRO A 100 3.08 19.63 -15.28
CA PRO A 100 3.18 18.20 -15.53
C PRO A 100 4.54 17.79 -16.11
N GLU A 101 5.12 18.59 -17.00
CA GLU A 101 6.45 18.33 -17.59
C GLU A 101 7.60 18.45 -16.57
N ALA A 102 7.39 19.19 -15.48
CA ALA A 102 8.38 19.35 -14.43
C ALA A 102 8.34 18.22 -13.40
N LEU A 103 7.33 17.34 -13.44
CA LEU A 103 7.27 16.17 -12.57
C LEU A 103 8.29 15.12 -13.00
N TYR A 104 8.39 14.86 -14.30
CA TYR A 104 9.22 13.77 -14.82
C TYR A 104 10.68 13.80 -14.31
N PRO A 105 11.42 14.92 -14.34
CA PRO A 105 12.79 14.96 -13.84
C PRO A 105 12.94 14.74 -12.32
N LEU A 106 11.87 14.89 -11.55
CA LEU A 106 11.88 14.68 -10.10
C LEU A 106 11.63 13.22 -9.72
N VAL A 107 11.02 12.46 -10.62
CA VAL A 107 10.51 11.11 -10.34
C VAL A 107 11.16 10.01 -11.20
N THR A 108 11.81 10.35 -12.32
CA THR A 108 12.47 9.39 -13.22
C THR A 108 13.62 8.62 -12.56
N ASP A 109 14.14 7.60 -13.26
CA ASP A 109 15.25 6.78 -12.80
C ASP A 109 16.48 7.63 -12.42
N GLY A 110 17.02 7.39 -11.21
CA GLY A 110 18.09 8.15 -10.59
C GLY A 110 17.69 9.51 -10.03
N ALA A 111 16.40 9.88 -10.06
CA ALA A 111 15.92 11.14 -9.51
C ALA A 111 15.79 11.12 -7.98
N VAL A 112 15.54 12.31 -7.42
CA VAL A 112 15.46 12.51 -5.96
C VAL A 112 14.43 11.61 -5.31
N VAL A 113 13.26 11.40 -5.94
CA VAL A 113 12.20 10.57 -5.36
C VAL A 113 12.61 9.11 -5.27
N GLN A 114 13.26 8.55 -6.30
CA GLN A 114 13.74 7.17 -6.26
C GLN A 114 14.87 7.00 -5.24
N ILE A 115 15.87 7.89 -5.23
CA ILE A 115 16.96 7.86 -4.24
C ILE A 115 16.41 7.88 -2.80
N VAL A 116 15.41 8.73 -2.53
CA VAL A 116 14.81 8.78 -1.18
C VAL A 116 14.04 7.49 -0.89
N SER A 117 13.37 6.90 -1.87
CA SER A 117 12.68 5.61 -1.74
C SER A 117 13.64 4.47 -1.40
N GLU A 118 14.78 4.41 -2.09
CA GLU A 118 15.86 3.47 -1.83
C GLU A 118 16.42 3.64 -0.40
N LEU A 119 16.65 4.88 0.04
CA LEU A 119 17.09 5.17 1.40
C LEU A 119 16.06 4.74 2.45
N PHE A 120 14.76 4.89 2.17
CA PHE A 120 13.70 4.39 3.05
C PHE A 120 13.67 2.87 3.12
N LEU A 121 13.88 2.17 2.00
CA LEU A 121 14.00 0.71 1.97
C LEU A 121 15.26 0.24 2.73
N ALA A 122 16.40 0.90 2.52
CA ALA A 122 17.63 0.61 3.27
C ALA A 122 17.43 0.82 4.78
N GLY A 123 16.78 1.91 5.19
CA GLY A 123 16.41 2.17 6.57
C GLY A 123 15.45 1.11 7.13
N THR A 124 14.49 0.64 6.32
CA THR A 124 13.57 -0.44 6.67
C THR A 124 14.32 -1.74 6.94
N ILE A 125 15.27 -2.11 6.09
CA ILE A 125 16.13 -3.30 6.26
C ILE A 125 16.92 -3.19 7.58
N GLY A 126 17.59 -2.05 7.80
CA GLY A 126 18.37 -1.81 9.01
C GLY A 126 17.53 -1.92 10.29
N LEU A 127 16.34 -1.31 10.31
CA LEU A 127 15.41 -1.39 11.44
C LEU A 127 14.83 -2.79 11.64
N ALA A 128 14.57 -3.53 10.58
CA ALA A 128 14.11 -4.91 10.66
C ALA A 128 15.19 -5.82 11.25
N VAL A 129 16.45 -5.70 10.81
CA VAL A 129 17.60 -6.42 11.39
C VAL A 129 17.78 -6.05 12.86
N PHE A 130 17.75 -4.75 13.19
CA PHE A 130 17.81 -4.29 14.58
C PHE A 130 16.69 -4.90 15.43
N SER A 131 15.44 -4.88 14.93
CA SER A 131 14.29 -5.49 15.61
C SER A 131 14.43 -7.00 15.76
N ALA A 132 15.00 -7.69 14.79
CA ALA A 132 15.28 -9.12 14.87
C ALA A 132 16.27 -9.43 16.01
N ILE A 133 17.32 -8.62 16.16
CA ILE A 133 18.31 -8.77 17.25
C ILE A 133 17.65 -8.44 18.60
N ARG A 134 16.99 -7.28 18.69
CA ARG A 134 16.38 -6.79 19.93
C ARG A 134 15.31 -7.75 20.44
N SER A 135 14.46 -8.27 19.57
CA SER A 135 13.37 -9.18 19.93
C SER A 135 13.82 -10.52 20.54
N ARG A 136 15.10 -10.90 20.41
CA ARG A 136 15.69 -12.04 21.14
C ARG A 136 15.77 -11.80 22.64
N THR A 137 15.94 -10.55 23.06
CA THR A 137 16.20 -10.15 24.45
C THR A 137 14.95 -9.72 25.22
N VAL A 138 13.83 -9.52 24.52
CA VAL A 138 12.54 -9.12 25.11
C VAL A 138 11.50 -10.22 24.91
N GLY A 139 10.45 -10.20 25.73
CA GLY A 139 9.30 -11.09 25.61
C GLY A 139 8.44 -10.81 24.36
N ALA A 140 9.06 -10.54 23.20
CA ALA A 140 8.35 -10.25 21.96
C ALA A 140 7.43 -11.41 21.57
N ALA A 141 6.30 -11.04 20.94
CA ALA A 141 5.27 -11.98 20.51
C ALA A 141 5.80 -13.01 19.51
N ARG A 142 5.18 -14.19 19.47
CA ARG A 142 5.42 -15.22 18.46
C ARG A 142 4.20 -15.30 17.56
N ILE A 143 4.41 -15.59 16.28
CA ILE A 143 3.33 -15.90 15.34
C ILE A 143 3.21 -17.43 15.27
N GLY A 144 2.38 -18.02 16.12
CA GLY A 144 2.32 -19.47 16.28
C GLY A 144 3.69 -20.03 16.69
N ILE A 145 4.29 -20.86 15.83
CA ILE A 145 5.63 -21.43 16.02
C ILE A 145 6.77 -20.48 15.59
N ILE A 146 6.46 -19.43 14.82
CA ILE A 146 7.46 -18.52 14.26
C ILE A 146 7.87 -17.51 15.34
N PRO A 147 9.14 -17.48 15.77
CA PRO A 147 9.60 -16.52 16.76
C PRO A 147 9.74 -15.12 16.15
N ALA A 148 9.49 -14.06 16.93
CA ALA A 148 9.62 -12.67 16.46
C ALA A 148 10.89 -12.37 15.65
N PRO A 149 12.10 -12.81 16.06
CA PRO A 149 13.30 -12.60 15.26
C PRO A 149 13.18 -13.09 13.81
N LEU A 150 12.55 -14.24 13.58
CA LEU A 150 12.39 -14.79 12.24
C LEU A 150 11.37 -14.00 11.42
N ALA A 151 10.31 -13.49 12.05
CA ALA A 151 9.37 -12.59 11.38
C ALA A 151 10.05 -11.30 10.93
N PHE A 152 10.91 -10.71 11.77
CA PHE A 152 11.68 -9.52 11.40
C PHE A 152 12.74 -9.79 10.34
N VAL A 153 13.42 -10.96 10.37
CA VAL A 153 14.34 -11.38 9.30
C VAL A 153 13.59 -11.55 7.98
N ALA A 154 12.38 -12.13 8.00
CA ALA A 154 11.56 -12.23 6.80
C ALA A 154 11.17 -10.85 6.25
N MET A 155 10.82 -9.89 7.10
CA MET A 155 10.57 -8.50 6.69
C MET A 155 11.82 -7.85 6.08
N ALA A 156 12.99 -8.06 6.69
CA ALA A 156 14.25 -7.54 6.18
C ALA A 156 14.57 -8.14 4.80
N LEU A 157 14.34 -9.45 4.62
CA LEU A 157 14.54 -10.13 3.35
C LEU A 157 13.60 -9.60 2.26
N VAL A 158 12.31 -9.40 2.57
CA VAL A 158 11.36 -8.81 1.60
C VAL A 158 11.80 -7.41 1.20
N ALA A 159 12.17 -6.55 2.15
CA ALA A 159 12.64 -5.20 1.84
C ALA A 159 13.96 -5.20 1.05
N PHE A 160 14.86 -6.14 1.34
CA PHE A 160 16.10 -6.34 0.61
C PHE A 160 15.86 -6.80 -0.84
N LEU A 161 14.92 -7.72 -1.06
CA LEU A 161 14.53 -8.16 -2.40
C LEU A 161 13.93 -6.99 -3.19
N ILE A 162 13.03 -6.21 -2.60
CA ILE A 162 12.47 -5.02 -3.27
C ILE A 162 13.59 -4.04 -3.64
N LEU A 163 14.44 -3.65 -2.69
CA LEU A 163 15.54 -2.74 -2.96
C LEU A 163 16.52 -3.28 -4.01
N GLY A 164 16.82 -4.58 -3.95
CA GLY A 164 17.68 -5.24 -4.91
C GLY A 164 17.09 -5.22 -6.32
N GLU A 165 15.81 -5.54 -6.47
CA GLU A 165 15.12 -5.48 -7.76
C GLU A 165 15.11 -4.05 -8.32
N GLU A 166 14.72 -3.05 -7.51
CA GLU A 166 14.66 -1.63 -7.94
C GLU A 166 16.04 -1.05 -8.31
N MET A 167 17.12 -1.45 -7.62
CA MET A 167 18.47 -0.96 -7.92
C MET A 167 19.21 -1.84 -8.95
N SER A 168 18.52 -2.80 -9.56
CA SER A 168 19.12 -3.79 -10.47
C SER A 168 20.32 -4.49 -9.83
N TRP A 169 20.16 -4.79 -8.54
CA TRP A 169 21.11 -5.41 -7.62
C TRP A 169 22.42 -4.63 -7.42
N GLY A 170 22.47 -3.37 -7.85
CA GLY A 170 23.66 -2.53 -7.87
C GLY A 170 24.41 -2.55 -9.20
N GLN A 171 23.78 -3.03 -10.28
CA GLN A 171 24.40 -3.17 -11.60
C GLN A 171 25.05 -1.89 -12.08
N HIS A 172 24.33 -0.78 -12.00
CA HIS A 172 24.81 0.53 -12.44
C HIS A 172 25.89 1.10 -11.52
N LEU A 173 25.87 0.72 -10.24
CA LEU A 173 26.86 1.18 -9.25
C LEU A 173 28.22 0.48 -9.41
N ILE A 174 28.20 -0.83 -9.65
CA ILE A 174 29.43 -1.63 -9.80
C ILE A 174 29.89 -1.69 -11.27
N GLY A 175 28.96 -1.54 -12.22
CA GLY A 175 29.24 -1.44 -13.65
C GLY A 175 29.37 -2.76 -14.40
N TRP A 176 28.66 -3.82 -13.97
CA TRP A 176 28.66 -5.08 -14.72
C TRP A 176 27.62 -5.08 -15.86
N GLN A 177 27.88 -5.91 -16.87
CA GLN A 177 27.00 -6.06 -18.03
C GLN A 177 25.89 -7.07 -17.75
N THR A 178 24.71 -6.84 -18.32
CA THR A 178 23.56 -7.74 -18.17
C THR A 178 23.89 -9.11 -18.75
N PRO A 179 23.84 -10.19 -17.93
CA PRO A 179 24.15 -11.52 -18.39
C PRO A 179 23.16 -12.00 -19.47
N GLU A 180 23.59 -12.89 -20.35
CA GLU A 180 22.73 -13.48 -21.39
C GLU A 180 21.51 -14.21 -20.81
N THR A 181 21.61 -14.74 -19.59
CA THR A 181 20.46 -15.35 -18.88
C THR A 181 19.34 -14.35 -18.58
N PHE A 182 19.61 -13.05 -18.67
CA PHE A 182 18.63 -11.97 -18.52
C PHE A 182 18.16 -11.40 -19.89
N ALA A 183 18.44 -12.08 -21.00
CA ALA A 183 17.94 -11.68 -22.31
C ALA A 183 16.40 -11.60 -22.32
N GLY A 184 15.86 -10.50 -22.84
CA GLY A 184 14.42 -10.22 -22.83
C GLY A 184 13.93 -9.36 -21.65
N ASN A 185 14.83 -8.99 -20.72
CA ASN A 185 14.58 -7.91 -19.77
C ASN A 185 14.39 -6.59 -20.55
N ILE A 186 13.29 -5.88 -20.32
CA ILE A 186 12.91 -4.71 -21.15
C ILE A 186 13.87 -3.52 -21.04
N GLN A 187 14.60 -3.40 -19.92
CA GLN A 187 15.62 -2.36 -19.70
C GLN A 187 17.05 -2.88 -19.89
N ASN A 188 17.21 -4.16 -20.27
CA ASN A 188 18.51 -4.84 -20.30
C ASN A 188 19.24 -4.73 -18.97
N GLU A 189 18.59 -5.14 -17.88
CA GLU A 189 19.16 -5.09 -16.52
C GLU A 189 19.15 -6.46 -15.82
N THR A 190 19.90 -6.57 -14.72
CA THR A 190 20.05 -7.79 -13.92
C THR A 190 18.99 -7.84 -12.82
N ASN A 191 17.71 -7.79 -13.19
CA ASN A 191 16.58 -7.89 -12.27
C ASN A 191 15.45 -8.75 -12.86
N PHE A 192 14.57 -9.27 -12.01
CA PHE A 192 13.43 -10.08 -12.42
C PHE A 192 12.18 -9.23 -12.70
N HIS A 193 12.00 -8.12 -11.99
CA HIS A 193 10.79 -7.32 -12.10
C HIS A 193 10.57 -6.78 -13.53
N ASN A 194 11.63 -6.53 -14.32
CA ASN A 194 11.52 -6.01 -15.70
C ASN A 194 11.07 -7.04 -16.74
N PHE A 195 11.02 -8.32 -16.41
CA PHE A 195 10.36 -9.30 -17.29
C PHE A 195 8.83 -9.18 -17.23
N TYR A 196 8.30 -8.73 -16.09
CA TYR A 196 6.88 -8.74 -15.79
C TYR A 196 6.44 -7.53 -14.95
N THR A 197 6.93 -6.33 -15.31
CA THR A 197 6.88 -5.11 -14.50
C THR A 197 5.49 -4.87 -13.93
N TYR A 198 4.46 -4.84 -14.77
CA TYR A 198 3.08 -4.56 -14.34
C TYR A 198 2.51 -5.59 -13.37
N ARG A 199 2.95 -6.85 -13.44
CA ARG A 199 2.51 -7.91 -12.52
C ARG A 199 3.20 -7.78 -11.16
N PHE A 200 4.50 -7.46 -11.16
CA PHE A 200 5.26 -7.17 -9.95
C PHE A 200 4.74 -5.91 -9.26
N GLU A 201 4.58 -4.80 -9.99
CA GLU A 201 3.96 -3.56 -9.52
C GLU A 201 2.57 -3.84 -8.93
N THR A 202 1.72 -4.59 -9.63
CA THR A 202 0.38 -4.93 -9.13
C THR A 202 0.44 -5.70 -7.81
N ALA A 203 1.29 -6.73 -7.73
CA ALA A 203 1.45 -7.52 -6.52
C ALA A 203 1.98 -6.65 -5.36
N TYR A 204 2.95 -5.78 -5.65
CA TYR A 204 3.55 -4.87 -4.68
C TYR A 204 2.51 -3.88 -4.12
N TYR A 205 1.77 -3.20 -4.99
CA TYR A 205 0.77 -2.19 -4.60
C TYR A 205 -0.39 -2.81 -3.83
N LEU A 206 -0.93 -3.95 -4.30
CA LEU A 206 -2.02 -4.64 -3.60
C LEU A 206 -1.56 -5.21 -2.26
N SER A 207 -0.31 -5.67 -2.14
CA SER A 207 0.24 -6.13 -0.86
C SER A 207 0.36 -4.99 0.15
N ALA A 208 0.85 -3.82 -0.29
CA ALA A 208 0.93 -2.64 0.56
C ALA A 208 -0.46 -2.21 1.06
N LEU A 209 -1.45 -2.13 0.17
CA LEU A 209 -2.83 -1.81 0.53
C LEU A 209 -3.45 -2.87 1.46
N LEU A 210 -3.22 -4.16 1.19
CA LEU A 210 -3.72 -5.22 2.06
C LEU A 210 -3.17 -5.09 3.48
N LEU A 211 -1.86 -4.91 3.62
CA LEU A 211 -1.16 -4.91 4.92
C LEU A 211 -1.37 -3.63 5.73
N PHE A 212 -1.47 -2.48 5.07
CA PHE A 212 -1.46 -1.17 5.74
C PHE A 212 -2.76 -0.38 5.62
N PHE A 213 -3.70 -0.87 4.82
CA PHE A 213 -4.99 -0.21 4.63
C PHE A 213 -6.13 -1.14 5.04
N VAL A 214 -6.25 -2.31 4.40
CA VAL A 214 -7.35 -3.26 4.66
C VAL A 214 -7.20 -3.93 6.03
N LEU A 215 -6.02 -4.50 6.32
CA LEU A 215 -5.74 -5.19 7.57
C LEU A 215 -5.98 -4.30 8.80
N PRO A 216 -5.36 -3.11 8.94
CA PRO A 216 -5.57 -2.27 10.12
C PRO A 216 -7.01 -1.75 10.25
N TYR A 217 -7.74 -1.54 9.14
CA TYR A 217 -9.16 -1.18 9.17
C TYR A 217 -10.04 -2.31 9.74
N ALA A 218 -9.84 -3.53 9.26
CA ALA A 218 -10.68 -4.70 9.52
C ALA A 218 -10.33 -5.40 10.84
N TRP A 219 -9.15 -5.12 11.38
CA TRP A 219 -8.63 -5.87 12.51
C TRP A 219 -9.41 -5.56 13.82
N PRO A 220 -9.91 -6.59 14.54
CA PRO A 220 -10.87 -6.43 15.64
C PRO A 220 -10.20 -5.92 16.93
N LYS A 221 -10.91 -5.13 17.75
CA LYS A 221 -10.42 -4.63 19.04
C LYS A 221 -9.92 -5.75 19.94
N GLN A 222 -10.67 -6.85 20.05
CA GLN A 222 -10.28 -8.03 20.79
C GLN A 222 -10.13 -9.22 19.83
N PRO A 223 -8.92 -9.48 19.30
CA PRO A 223 -8.72 -10.61 18.40
C PRO A 223 -8.96 -11.92 19.15
N GLY A 224 -9.70 -12.83 18.51
CA GLY A 224 -9.91 -14.18 19.03
C GLY A 224 -8.62 -14.99 19.11
N LEU A 225 -8.70 -16.20 19.67
CA LEU A 225 -7.54 -17.05 19.97
C LEU A 225 -6.57 -17.24 18.79
N TRP A 226 -7.12 -17.46 17.59
CA TRP A 226 -6.34 -17.69 16.36
C TRP A 226 -5.63 -16.44 15.83
N LEU A 227 -6.19 -15.25 16.05
CA LEU A 227 -5.66 -13.98 15.55
C LEU A 227 -4.73 -13.30 16.56
N LYS A 228 -4.87 -13.62 17.85
CA LYS A 228 -4.07 -13.05 18.94
C LYS A 228 -2.55 -13.10 18.71
N PRO A 229 -1.94 -14.18 18.15
CA PRO A 229 -0.51 -14.22 17.87
C PRO A 229 -0.01 -13.14 16.92
N PHE A 230 -0.84 -12.69 15.98
CA PHE A 230 -0.49 -11.68 14.98
C PHE A 230 -0.68 -10.25 15.49
N ALA A 231 -1.43 -10.04 16.57
CA ALA A 231 -1.84 -8.71 17.04
C ALA A 231 -0.66 -7.77 17.34
N PHE A 232 0.51 -8.32 17.64
CA PHE A 232 1.74 -7.52 17.82
C PHE A 232 2.23 -6.90 16.50
N PHE A 233 2.07 -7.61 15.38
CA PHE A 233 2.57 -7.20 14.06
C PHE A 233 1.55 -6.37 13.27
N VAL A 234 0.27 -6.37 13.67
CA VAL A 234 -0.74 -5.61 12.95
C VAL A 234 -0.57 -4.11 13.18
N PRO A 235 -0.48 -3.29 12.12
CA PRO A 235 -0.36 -1.85 12.27
C PRO A 235 -1.55 -1.22 13.02
N PRO A 236 -1.38 -0.07 13.68
CA PRO A 236 -2.48 0.74 14.18
C PRO A 236 -3.45 1.13 13.07
N ALA A 237 -4.72 1.33 13.43
CA ALA A 237 -5.75 1.76 12.47
C ALA A 237 -5.40 3.07 11.75
N GLY A 238 -4.62 3.97 12.37
CA GLY A 238 -4.16 5.21 11.74
C GLY A 238 -3.28 5.04 10.51
N PHE A 239 -2.62 3.88 10.31
CA PHE A 239 -1.83 3.59 9.11
C PHE A 239 -2.65 3.64 7.83
N VAL A 240 -3.97 3.47 7.95
CA VAL A 240 -4.91 3.61 6.85
C VAL A 240 -4.78 4.98 6.17
N LEU A 241 -4.52 6.06 6.92
CA LEU A 241 -4.36 7.40 6.35
C LEU A 241 -3.04 7.57 5.61
N LEU A 242 -1.99 6.87 6.05
CA LEU A 242 -0.68 6.87 5.40
C LEU A 242 -0.69 6.06 4.10
N ALA A 243 -1.49 4.97 4.07
CA ALA A 243 -1.64 4.11 2.91
C ALA A 243 -2.66 4.63 1.89
N ALA A 244 -3.60 5.49 2.28
CA ALA A 244 -4.70 5.95 1.43
C ALA A 244 -4.23 6.50 0.07
N PRO A 245 -3.24 7.43 0.00
CA PRO A 245 -2.75 7.98 -1.27
C PRO A 245 -2.34 6.95 -2.32
N ILE A 246 -1.80 5.79 -1.91
CA ILE A 246 -1.31 4.76 -2.84
C ILE A 246 -2.43 4.37 -3.81
N SER A 247 -3.65 4.20 -3.30
CA SER A 247 -4.80 3.83 -4.14
C SER A 247 -5.38 4.99 -4.94
N GLY A 248 -5.05 6.24 -4.61
CA GLY A 248 -5.52 7.45 -5.28
C GLY A 248 -4.65 7.91 -6.44
N LEU A 249 -3.56 7.18 -6.71
CA LEU A 249 -2.57 7.42 -7.76
C LEU A 249 -2.67 6.40 -8.90
N PHE A 250 -3.77 5.62 -8.97
CA PHE A 250 -3.97 4.53 -9.94
C PHE A 250 -4.45 5.00 -11.33
N TYR A 251 -3.99 6.16 -11.81
CA TYR A 251 -4.35 6.66 -13.13
C TYR A 251 -3.90 5.72 -14.26
N GLU A 252 -2.62 5.35 -14.29
CA GLU A 252 -2.06 4.44 -15.31
C GLU A 252 -2.65 3.04 -15.26
N TYR A 253 -3.14 2.69 -14.07
CA TYR A 253 -3.75 1.42 -13.73
C TYR A 253 -5.27 1.46 -13.79
N TRP A 254 -5.87 2.54 -14.30
CA TRP A 254 -7.31 2.75 -14.16
C TRP A 254 -8.14 1.60 -14.74
N ASN A 255 -7.64 0.95 -15.79
CA ASN A 255 -8.30 -0.18 -16.43
C ASN A 255 -7.95 -1.56 -15.85
N VAL A 256 -7.12 -1.61 -14.82
CA VAL A 256 -6.80 -2.84 -14.08
C VAL A 256 -7.84 -3.01 -12.98
N VAL A 257 -8.74 -3.98 -13.15
CA VAL A 257 -9.90 -4.21 -12.25
C VAL A 257 -9.50 -4.29 -10.77
N PRO A 258 -8.46 -5.04 -10.36
CA PRO A 258 -8.01 -5.02 -8.96
C PRO A 258 -7.70 -3.63 -8.40
N MET A 259 -7.18 -2.71 -9.23
CA MET A 259 -6.86 -1.33 -8.82
C MET A 259 -8.12 -0.47 -8.69
N GLN A 260 -9.10 -0.65 -9.58
CA GLN A 260 -10.42 -0.03 -9.44
C GLN A 260 -11.10 -0.46 -8.13
N VAL A 261 -11.05 -1.77 -7.83
CA VAL A 261 -11.61 -2.33 -6.58
C VAL A 261 -10.87 -1.77 -5.37
N ALA A 262 -9.54 -1.72 -5.41
CA ALA A 262 -8.72 -1.20 -4.33
C ALA A 262 -8.99 0.30 -4.05
N PHE A 263 -9.10 1.12 -5.11
CA PHE A 263 -9.50 2.52 -5.00
C PHE A 263 -10.91 2.69 -4.42
N ALA A 264 -11.90 2.01 -5.00
CA ALA A 264 -13.29 2.10 -4.54
C ALA A 264 -13.44 1.61 -3.09
N LEU A 265 -12.79 0.50 -2.74
CA LEU A 265 -12.74 -0.01 -1.38
C LEU A 265 -12.13 1.04 -0.46
N GLY A 266 -11.03 1.67 -0.86
CA GLY A 266 -10.38 2.72 -0.07
C GLY A 266 -11.27 3.89 0.28
N VAL A 267 -11.98 4.43 -0.72
CA VAL A 267 -12.96 5.50 -0.50
C VAL A 267 -14.06 5.03 0.47
N ILE A 268 -14.63 3.84 0.25
CA ILE A 268 -15.67 3.27 1.13
C ILE A 268 -15.17 3.12 2.57
N LEU A 269 -13.95 2.61 2.76
CA LEU A 269 -13.34 2.46 4.08
C LEU A 269 -13.19 3.82 4.77
N LEU A 270 -12.63 4.83 4.08
CA LEU A 270 -12.46 6.17 4.64
C LEU A 270 -13.81 6.83 4.99
N VAL A 271 -14.84 6.67 4.14
CA VAL A 271 -16.19 7.17 4.42
C VAL A 271 -16.79 6.49 5.66
N ASP A 272 -16.71 5.15 5.76
CA ASP A 272 -17.15 4.42 6.96
C ASP A 272 -16.43 4.95 8.22
N CYS A 273 -15.15 5.29 8.09
CA CYS A 273 -14.35 5.83 9.18
C CYS A 273 -14.74 7.24 9.60
N ALA A 274 -15.09 8.10 8.63
CA ALA A 274 -15.59 9.43 8.90
C ALA A 274 -16.98 9.40 9.58
N LEU A 275 -17.81 8.40 9.26
CA LEU A 275 -19.18 8.31 9.77
C LEU A 275 -19.29 7.55 11.10
N ASP A 276 -18.45 6.55 11.35
CA ASP A 276 -18.54 5.74 12.57
C ASP A 276 -17.97 6.48 13.79
N LYS A 277 -18.86 6.95 14.68
CA LYS A 277 -18.51 7.67 15.92
C LYS A 277 -17.54 6.89 16.83
N ARG A 278 -17.46 5.56 16.71
CA ARG A 278 -16.55 4.71 17.50
C ARG A 278 -15.10 4.75 17.01
N ARG A 279 -14.86 5.26 15.80
CA ARG A 279 -13.53 5.29 15.18
C ARG A 279 -12.66 6.48 15.58
N GLY A 280 -13.21 7.51 16.24
CA GLY A 280 -12.40 8.64 16.71
C GLY A 280 -13.25 9.83 17.13
N THR A 281 -12.59 10.92 17.53
CA THR A 281 -13.23 12.19 17.87
C THR A 281 -13.86 12.86 16.64
N ARG A 282 -14.68 13.91 16.82
CA ARG A 282 -15.29 14.63 15.69
C ARG A 282 -14.24 15.20 14.73
N GLY A 283 -13.16 15.78 15.25
CA GLY A 283 -12.08 16.35 14.43
C GLY A 283 -11.31 15.28 13.65
N GLU A 284 -10.99 14.16 14.29
CA GLU A 284 -10.32 13.03 13.64
C GLU A 284 -11.17 12.45 12.51
N ARG A 285 -12.47 12.25 12.74
CA ARG A 285 -13.39 11.78 11.70
C ARG A 285 -13.56 12.77 10.55
N ALA A 286 -13.58 14.07 10.83
CA ALA A 286 -13.59 15.10 9.79
C ALA A 286 -12.31 15.06 8.94
N PHE A 287 -11.15 14.86 9.57
CA PHE A 287 -9.88 14.69 8.87
C PHE A 287 -9.86 13.43 7.98
N VAL A 288 -10.43 12.31 8.44
CA VAL A 288 -10.60 11.12 7.59
C VAL A 288 -11.59 11.37 6.44
N GLY A 289 -12.66 12.14 6.69
CA GLY A 289 -13.59 12.57 5.65
C GLY A 289 -12.92 13.43 4.56
N LEU A 290 -12.01 14.33 4.97
CA LEU A 290 -11.19 15.11 4.03
C LEU A 290 -10.32 14.19 3.15
N TRP A 291 -9.75 13.14 3.73
CA TRP A 291 -9.01 12.12 2.97
C TRP A 291 -9.90 11.42 1.94
N ALA A 292 -11.12 11.01 2.31
CA ALA A 292 -12.05 10.40 1.37
C ALA A 292 -12.38 11.34 0.19
N MET A 293 -12.61 12.62 0.47
CA MET A 293 -12.84 13.62 -0.59
C MET A 293 -11.61 13.82 -1.46
N LEU A 294 -10.42 13.90 -0.85
CA LEU A 294 -9.16 14.07 -1.57
C LEU A 294 -8.88 12.89 -2.50
N MET A 295 -9.17 11.65 -2.07
CA MET A 295 -9.03 10.46 -2.91
C MET A 295 -9.92 10.50 -4.16
N VAL A 296 -11.18 10.91 -4.00
CA VAL A 296 -12.10 11.05 -5.13
C VAL A 296 -11.65 12.19 -6.05
N ALA A 297 -11.28 13.34 -5.46
CA ALA A 297 -10.81 14.50 -6.21
C ALA A 297 -9.52 14.20 -6.97
N SER A 298 -8.56 13.52 -6.36
CA SER A 298 -7.29 13.19 -7.02
C SER A 298 -7.49 12.30 -8.22
N GLN A 299 -8.30 11.25 -8.09
CA GLN A 299 -8.52 10.33 -9.19
C GLN A 299 -9.28 11.01 -10.32
N ALA A 300 -10.27 11.86 -10.01
CA ALA A 300 -10.94 12.67 -11.03
C ALA A 300 -9.95 13.61 -11.74
N ILE A 301 -9.09 14.30 -10.99
CA ILE A 301 -8.05 15.17 -11.55
C ILE A 301 -7.10 14.38 -12.45
N PHE A 302 -6.58 13.25 -11.99
CA PHE A 302 -5.64 12.46 -12.81
C PHE A 302 -6.31 11.88 -14.06
N LEU A 303 -7.58 11.47 -13.99
CA LEU A 303 -8.31 11.03 -15.18
C LEU A 303 -8.55 12.15 -16.21
N ILE A 304 -8.62 13.42 -15.77
CA ILE A 304 -8.81 14.58 -16.65
C ILE A 304 -7.47 15.13 -17.18
N PHE A 305 -6.46 15.20 -16.31
CA PHE A 305 -5.21 15.91 -16.57
C PHE A 305 -4.00 14.98 -16.75
N GLY A 306 -4.09 13.71 -16.38
CA GLY A 306 -2.98 12.76 -16.41
C GLY A 306 -2.43 12.49 -17.80
N GLY A 307 -3.22 12.70 -18.85
CA GLY A 307 -2.75 12.63 -20.25
C GLY A 307 -1.76 13.73 -20.64
N ARG A 308 -1.49 14.69 -19.73
CA ARG A 308 -0.49 15.75 -19.91
C ARG A 308 0.88 15.41 -19.33
N MET A 309 1.00 14.30 -18.60
CA MET A 309 2.29 13.86 -18.07
C MET A 309 3.16 13.30 -19.21
N SER A 310 4.47 13.43 -19.08
CA SER A 310 5.43 13.24 -20.17
C SER A 310 5.54 11.78 -20.61
N GLU A 311 5.76 10.87 -19.65
CA GLU A 311 6.01 9.44 -19.92
C GLU A 311 4.92 8.53 -19.33
N GLY A 312 4.09 9.08 -18.45
CA GLY A 312 2.94 8.39 -17.90
C GLY A 312 3.28 7.32 -16.87
N HIS A 313 4.48 7.30 -16.28
CA HIS A 313 4.85 6.47 -15.11
C HIS A 313 5.18 7.28 -13.85
N GLU A 314 5.04 8.61 -13.90
CA GLU A 314 5.37 9.53 -12.81
C GLU A 314 4.59 9.23 -11.52
N LEU A 315 3.36 8.72 -11.66
CA LEU A 315 2.52 8.36 -10.52
C LEU A 315 2.83 6.97 -9.96
N SER A 316 3.52 6.11 -10.71
CA SER A 316 4.08 4.85 -10.21
C SER A 316 5.22 5.15 -9.24
N GLU A 317 6.14 6.02 -9.63
CA GLU A 317 7.27 6.44 -8.79
C GLU A 317 6.83 7.08 -7.47
N VAL A 318 5.85 7.98 -7.52
CA VAL A 318 5.27 8.58 -6.30
C VAL A 318 4.59 7.52 -5.43
N ARG A 319 3.95 6.50 -6.01
CA ARG A 319 3.37 5.38 -5.23
C ARG A 319 4.45 4.59 -4.52
N GLU A 320 5.56 4.30 -5.19
CA GLU A 320 6.65 3.50 -4.64
C GLU A 320 7.39 4.24 -3.52
N PHE A 321 7.55 5.55 -3.68
CA PHE A 321 7.96 6.44 -2.60
C PHE A 321 7.03 6.38 -1.39
N LEU A 322 5.72 6.42 -1.61
CA LEU A 322 4.75 6.33 -0.50
C LEU A 322 4.78 4.95 0.17
N ILE A 323 4.98 3.86 -0.59
CA ILE A 323 5.07 2.51 -0.04
C ILE A 323 6.36 2.32 0.76
N SER A 324 7.51 2.79 0.26
CA SER A 324 8.78 2.72 0.99
C SER A 324 8.73 3.55 2.29
N LEU A 325 8.13 4.75 2.25
CA LEU A 325 7.86 5.56 3.45
C LEU A 325 6.96 4.83 4.45
N LEU A 326 5.91 4.16 3.95
CA LEU A 326 4.95 3.40 4.76
C LEU A 326 5.61 2.19 5.44
N MET A 327 6.46 1.46 4.72
CA MET A 327 7.26 0.36 5.25
C MET A 327 8.22 0.85 6.34
N LEU A 328 8.92 1.96 6.10
CA LEU A 328 9.82 2.57 7.07
C LEU A 328 9.06 3.01 8.33
N ALA A 329 7.96 3.73 8.17
CA ALA A 329 7.11 4.20 9.26
C ALA A 329 6.59 3.03 10.12
N TYR A 330 6.19 1.93 9.47
CA TYR A 330 5.78 0.71 10.16
C TYR A 330 6.93 0.10 10.97
N LEU A 331 8.13 -0.01 10.39
CA LEU A 331 9.29 -0.54 11.08
C LEU A 331 9.73 0.34 12.25
N ILE A 332 9.68 1.67 12.12
CA ILE A 332 9.91 2.60 13.23
C ILE A 332 8.90 2.34 14.36
N TRP A 333 7.61 2.24 14.02
CA TRP A 333 6.55 2.01 15.01
C TRP A 333 6.71 0.68 15.75
N ILE A 334 6.89 -0.43 15.03
CA ILE A 334 7.00 -1.76 15.67
C ILE A 334 8.32 -1.90 16.45
N SER A 335 9.41 -1.28 15.98
CA SER A 335 10.68 -1.20 16.71
C SER A 335 10.51 -0.46 18.03
N ALA A 336 9.79 0.68 18.03
CA ALA A 336 9.48 1.44 19.23
C ALA A 336 8.72 0.58 20.27
N ARG A 337 7.80 -0.28 19.83
CA ARG A 337 7.08 -1.20 20.72
C ARG A 337 8.00 -2.20 21.41
N LEU A 338 9.06 -2.67 20.76
CA LEU A 338 10.02 -3.59 21.38
C LEU A 338 10.72 -2.99 22.60
N PHE A 339 10.85 -1.66 22.69
CA PHE A 339 11.43 -0.99 23.87
C PHE A 339 10.49 -0.99 25.07
N THR A 340 9.17 -1.06 24.84
CA THR A 340 8.17 -1.13 25.91
C THR A 340 7.97 -2.56 26.45
N MET A 341 8.52 -3.57 25.77
CA MET A 341 8.37 -4.97 26.17
C MET A 341 9.35 -5.32 27.30
N PRO A 342 8.92 -6.14 28.29
CA PRO A 342 9.80 -6.58 29.35
C PRO A 342 10.95 -7.43 28.79
N ARG A 343 12.12 -7.32 29.41
CA ARG A 343 13.25 -8.22 29.11
C ARG A 343 12.82 -9.65 29.39
N ARG A 344 13.28 -10.61 28.56
CA ARG A 344 13.11 -12.02 28.92
C ARG A 344 13.87 -12.25 30.22
N VAL A 345 13.16 -12.67 31.25
CA VAL A 345 13.81 -13.20 32.45
C VAL A 345 14.58 -14.43 31.97
N LYS A 346 15.91 -14.39 32.07
CA LYS A 346 16.71 -15.62 31.94
C LYS A 346 16.47 -16.39 33.24
N GLY A 347 15.66 -17.45 33.21
CA GLY A 347 15.48 -18.30 34.38
C GLY A 347 14.41 -19.38 34.18
N GLY A 348 14.82 -20.64 34.32
CA GLY A 348 14.01 -21.85 34.24
C GLY A 348 14.66 -22.88 33.32
#